data_AF-A0A9N9RKS8-F1
#
_entry.id   AF-A0A9N9RKS8-F1
#
_cell.length_a   1.000
_cell.length_b   1.000
_cell.length_c   1.000
_cell.angle_alpha   90.00
_cell.angle_beta   90.00
_cell.angle_gamma   90.00
#
_symmetry.space_group_name_H-M   'P 1'
#
loop_
_entity.id
_entity.type
_entity.pdbx_description
1 polymer ?
#
loop_
_entity_poly.entity_id
_entity_poly.type
_entity_poly.pdbx_seq_one_letter_code
_entity_poly.pdbx_strand_id
1 'polypeptide(L)'
;MGVGCVICTEEFSAWQHSDKMSVVIKSCGHVFHDSCIKLWLKNSRTCPVCRQTTYDSPSYIGRVHLQRLSLDNTAVNNLLDESVEQKKKLEELEQKLKEKDAKLKTKDAELKKKENENKELNGKLHGICEYLNKISDGVKSIKCILHNPPVVEIKDDDHPITSSRAVINPRPSIIRSNRAPIPSSTAVSSRLNSSNRVVPAIGRVVSSRGVTISKRN
;
A
#
# COMPACT_ATOMS: atom_id res chain seq x y z
N MET A 1 -29.92 23.12 -21.39
CA MET A 1 -30.35 24.47 -21.79
C MET A 1 -30.69 24.41 -23.27
N GLY A 2 -31.92 24.75 -23.64
CA GLY A 2 -32.40 24.64 -25.03
C GLY A 2 -31.87 25.78 -25.91
N VAL A 3 -31.67 25.48 -27.19
CA VAL A 3 -31.36 26.50 -28.21
C VAL A 3 -32.70 26.95 -28.79
N GLY A 4 -33.10 28.20 -28.53
CA GLY A 4 -34.40 28.75 -28.94
C GLY A 4 -34.29 30.17 -29.49
N CYS A 5 -35.36 30.64 -30.13
CA CYS A 5 -35.38 31.97 -30.72
C CYS A 5 -35.52 33.03 -29.63
N VAL A 6 -34.55 33.96 -29.51
CA VAL A 6 -34.57 35.00 -28.47
C VAL A 6 -35.68 36.05 -28.64
N ILE A 7 -36.33 36.11 -29.81
CA ILE A 7 -37.41 37.07 -30.08
C ILE A 7 -38.75 36.56 -29.53
N CYS A 8 -39.10 35.31 -29.82
CA CYS A 8 -40.38 34.72 -29.37
C CYS A 8 -40.23 33.74 -28.20
N THR A 9 -39.01 33.44 -27.77
CA THR A 9 -38.65 32.50 -26.69
C THR A 9 -39.04 31.03 -26.91
N GLU A 10 -39.52 30.68 -28.11
CA GLU A 10 -39.85 29.30 -28.49
C GLU A 10 -38.62 28.49 -28.95
N GLU A 11 -38.64 27.16 -28.75
CA GLU A 11 -37.58 26.24 -29.20
C GLU A 11 -37.63 26.03 -30.71
N PHE A 12 -36.45 25.89 -31.35
CA PHE A 12 -36.37 25.50 -32.75
C PHE A 12 -36.73 24.01 -32.88
N SER A 13 -37.74 23.68 -33.70
CA SER A 13 -38.19 22.30 -33.86
C SER A 13 -38.01 21.82 -35.31
N ALA A 14 -37.70 20.54 -35.47
CA ALA A 14 -37.46 19.94 -36.79
C ALA A 14 -38.74 19.84 -37.64
N TRP A 15 -39.93 20.00 -37.03
CA TRP A 15 -41.24 19.77 -37.63
C TRP A 15 -42.06 21.06 -37.78
N GLN A 16 -41.41 22.18 -38.08
CA GLN A 16 -42.08 23.47 -38.16
C GLN A 16 -42.80 23.67 -39.51
N HIS A 17 -44.01 24.24 -39.42
CA HIS A 17 -44.75 24.78 -40.56
C HIS A 17 -43.96 25.94 -41.20
N SER A 18 -44.30 26.30 -42.43
CA SER A 18 -43.54 27.25 -43.26
C SER A 18 -43.28 28.63 -42.62
N ASP A 19 -44.07 29.01 -41.60
CA ASP A 19 -44.03 30.26 -40.85
C ASP A 19 -43.01 30.29 -39.69
N LYS A 20 -42.52 29.12 -39.26
CA LYS A 20 -41.54 28.96 -38.15
C LYS A 20 -40.24 28.31 -38.60
N MET A 21 -39.83 28.53 -39.84
CA MET A 21 -38.53 28.07 -40.34
C MET A 21 -37.38 28.78 -39.63
N SER A 22 -36.32 28.04 -39.30
CA SER A 22 -35.12 28.60 -38.67
C SER A 22 -34.18 29.22 -39.71
N VAL A 23 -33.70 30.41 -39.42
CA VAL A 23 -32.81 31.18 -40.29
C VAL A 23 -31.66 31.79 -39.51
N VAL A 24 -30.55 32.04 -40.20
CA VAL A 24 -29.33 32.63 -39.67
C VAL A 24 -29.01 33.95 -40.35
N ILE A 25 -28.56 34.94 -39.57
CA ILE A 25 -27.95 36.15 -40.14
C ILE A 25 -26.53 35.80 -40.58
N LYS A 26 -26.24 35.85 -41.88
CA LYS A 26 -24.95 35.39 -42.42
C LYS A 26 -23.74 36.18 -41.93
N SER A 27 -23.91 37.46 -41.55
CA SER A 27 -22.81 38.29 -41.06
C SER A 27 -22.35 37.95 -39.64
N CYS A 28 -23.22 37.36 -38.81
CA CYS A 28 -22.93 37.13 -37.39
C CYS A 28 -23.23 35.71 -36.88
N GLY A 29 -23.90 34.86 -37.66
CA GLY A 29 -24.17 33.47 -37.30
C GLY A 29 -25.31 33.25 -36.29
N HIS A 30 -26.00 34.30 -35.83
CA HIS A 30 -27.11 34.15 -34.89
C HIS A 30 -28.39 33.65 -35.57
N VAL A 31 -29.11 32.75 -34.89
CA VAL A 31 -30.26 32.01 -35.43
C VAL A 31 -31.58 32.50 -34.83
N PHE A 32 -32.61 32.62 -35.67
CA PHE A 32 -33.96 33.08 -35.30
C PHE A 32 -35.01 32.34 -36.14
N HIS A 33 -36.29 32.45 -35.78
CA HIS A 33 -37.36 32.12 -36.72
C HIS A 33 -37.44 33.18 -37.83
N ASP A 34 -37.72 32.76 -39.05
CA ASP A 34 -37.81 33.61 -40.24
C ASP A 34 -38.78 34.78 -40.05
N SER A 35 -39.98 34.49 -39.54
CA SER A 35 -41.00 35.49 -39.22
C SER A 35 -40.53 36.48 -38.16
N CYS A 36 -39.85 36.00 -37.12
CA CYS A 36 -39.36 36.82 -36.01
C CYS A 36 -38.29 37.81 -36.48
N ILE A 37 -37.26 37.34 -37.19
CA ILE A 37 -36.18 38.22 -37.63
C ILE A 37 -36.65 39.19 -38.73
N LYS A 38 -37.54 38.77 -39.63
CA LYS A 38 -38.14 39.66 -40.62
C LYS A 38 -38.94 40.80 -39.97
N LEU A 39 -39.66 40.51 -38.89
CA LEU A 39 -40.41 41.55 -38.16
C LEU A 39 -39.46 42.53 -37.47
N TRP A 40 -38.40 42.04 -36.83
CA TRP A 40 -37.39 42.88 -36.20
C TRP A 40 -36.71 43.84 -37.19
N LEU A 41 -36.32 43.31 -38.36
CA LEU A 41 -35.60 44.06 -39.39
C LEU A 41 -36.43 45.13 -40.10
N LYS A 42 -37.77 45.12 -39.94
CA LYS A 42 -38.62 46.26 -40.35
C LYS A 42 -38.33 47.52 -39.54
N ASN A 43 -37.94 47.35 -38.27
CA ASN A 43 -37.75 48.45 -37.32
C ASN A 43 -36.27 48.75 -37.02
N SER A 44 -35.38 47.76 -37.14
CA SER A 44 -33.95 47.93 -36.84
C SER A 44 -33.07 47.06 -37.74
N ARG A 45 -32.05 47.63 -38.40
CA ARG A 45 -31.11 46.89 -39.27
C ARG A 45 -29.95 46.23 -38.51
N THR A 46 -30.19 45.78 -37.28
CA THR A 46 -29.16 45.20 -36.41
C THR A 46 -29.59 43.86 -35.87
N CYS A 47 -28.62 42.96 -35.66
CA CYS A 47 -28.86 41.67 -35.02
C CYS A 47 -29.37 41.87 -33.57
N PRO A 48 -30.49 41.25 -33.15
CA PRO A 48 -30.99 41.32 -31.78
C PRO A 48 -30.01 40.83 -30.71
N VAL A 49 -29.07 39.95 -31.08
CA VAL A 49 -28.11 39.34 -30.15
C VAL A 49 -26.83 40.15 -30.05
N CYS A 50 -26.15 40.40 -31.18
CA CYS A 50 -24.82 41.03 -31.17
C CYS A 50 -24.81 42.48 -31.65
N ARG A 51 -25.95 43.05 -32.04
CA ARG A 51 -26.12 44.42 -32.56
C ARG A 51 -25.34 44.77 -33.83
N GLN A 52 -24.69 43.77 -34.46
CA GLN A 52 -24.02 43.96 -35.74
C GLN A 52 -25.03 44.30 -36.84
N THR A 53 -24.68 45.26 -37.70
CA THR A 53 -25.53 45.70 -38.82
C THR A 53 -25.69 44.58 -39.85
N THR A 54 -26.92 44.35 -40.29
CA THR A 54 -27.24 43.44 -41.39
C THR A 54 -27.15 44.23 -42.70
N TYR A 55 -26.21 43.90 -43.58
CA TYR A 55 -26.03 44.59 -44.86
C TYR A 55 -27.22 44.34 -45.81
N ASP A 56 -27.63 45.36 -46.57
CA ASP A 56 -28.84 45.39 -47.43
C ASP A 56 -28.75 44.58 -48.74
N SER A 57 -28.06 43.43 -48.76
CA SER A 57 -28.07 42.54 -49.93
C SER A 57 -29.21 41.51 -49.82
N PRO A 58 -29.90 41.11 -50.91
CA PRO A 58 -31.06 40.20 -50.85
C PRO A 58 -30.80 38.83 -50.21
N SER A 59 -29.55 38.51 -49.88
CA SER A 59 -29.10 37.21 -49.40
C SER A 59 -28.48 37.23 -47.99
N TYR A 60 -28.64 38.28 -47.17
CA TYR A 60 -28.03 38.32 -45.83
C TYR A 60 -28.64 37.33 -44.82
N ILE A 61 -29.80 36.74 -45.10
CA ILE A 61 -30.43 35.67 -44.32
C ILE A 61 -30.21 34.32 -45.02
N GLY A 62 -29.71 33.33 -44.29
CA GLY A 62 -29.62 31.94 -44.74
C GLY A 62 -30.63 31.05 -44.04
N ARG A 63 -31.22 30.06 -44.74
CA ARG A 63 -32.02 29.03 -44.07
C ARG A 63 -31.10 28.00 -43.43
N VAL A 64 -31.43 27.55 -42.22
CA VAL A 64 -30.71 26.48 -41.53
C VAL A 64 -31.68 25.38 -41.15
N HIS A 65 -31.25 24.13 -41.36
CA HIS A 65 -32.00 22.97 -40.89
C HIS A 65 -31.37 22.50 -39.57
N LEU A 66 -32.03 22.79 -38.46
CA LEU A 66 -31.62 22.31 -37.15
C LEU A 66 -32.16 20.90 -36.95
N GLN A 67 -31.42 19.92 -37.45
CA GLN A 67 -31.66 18.55 -37.05
C GLN A 67 -31.13 18.40 -35.62
N ARG A 68 -32.03 18.18 -34.66
CA ARG A 68 -31.62 17.75 -33.34
C ARG A 68 -30.94 16.39 -33.52
N LEU A 69 -29.61 16.35 -33.43
CA LEU A 69 -28.90 15.09 -33.28
C LEU A 69 -29.43 14.49 -31.97
N SER A 70 -30.27 13.47 -32.08
CA SER A 70 -30.62 12.61 -30.96
C SER A 70 -29.36 11.83 -30.58
N LEU A 71 -28.43 12.51 -29.90
CA LEU A 71 -27.34 11.87 -29.18
C LEU A 71 -28.01 11.16 -28.00
N ASP A 72 -28.26 9.87 -28.17
CA ASP A 72 -28.83 9.04 -27.12
C ASP A 72 -27.80 8.87 -26.00
N ASN A 73 -28.15 9.31 -24.80
CA ASN A 73 -27.26 9.26 -23.63
C ASN A 73 -27.09 7.84 -23.06
N THR A 74 -27.53 6.80 -23.77
CA THR A 74 -27.51 5.40 -23.33
C THR A 74 -26.10 4.95 -22.95
N ALA A 75 -25.11 5.26 -23.79
CA ALA A 75 -23.71 4.95 -23.50
C ALA A 75 -23.20 5.66 -22.23
N VAL A 76 -23.60 6.92 -22.04
CA VAL A 76 -23.21 7.71 -20.87
C VAL A 76 -23.85 7.16 -19.59
N ASN A 77 -25.13 6.77 -19.65
CA ASN A 77 -25.85 6.20 -18.51
C ASN A 77 -25.27 4.83 -18.11
N ASN A 78 -24.96 3.96 -19.08
CA ASN A 78 -24.34 2.67 -18.80
C ASN A 78 -22.97 2.81 -18.12
N LEU A 79 -22.13 3.76 -18.61
CA LEU A 79 -20.84 4.05 -17.99
C LEU A 79 -20.98 4.63 -16.57
N LEU A 80 -22.03 5.43 -16.33
CA LEU A 80 -22.32 5.95 -15.01
C LEU A 80 -22.69 4.82 -14.03
N ASP A 81 -23.54 3.89 -14.46
CA ASP A 81 -23.95 2.72 -13.65
C ASP A 81 -22.75 1.83 -13.33
N GLU A 82 -21.88 1.55 -14.31
CA GLU A 82 -20.62 0.82 -14.07
C GLU A 82 -19.71 1.54 -13.09
N SER A 83 -19.57 2.87 -13.20
CA SER A 83 -18.77 3.68 -12.28
C SER A 83 -19.30 3.65 -10.85
N VAL A 84 -20.63 3.71 -10.70
CA VAL A 84 -21.29 3.62 -9.38
C VAL A 84 -21.08 2.25 -8.76
N GLU A 85 -21.18 1.17 -9.53
CA GLU A 85 -20.96 -0.19 -9.06
C GLU A 85 -19.50 -0.41 -8.62
N GLN A 86 -18.53 0.12 -9.39
CA GLN A 86 -17.12 0.07 -9.01
C GLN A 86 -16.83 0.81 -7.71
N LYS A 87 -17.46 1.97 -7.48
CA LYS A 87 -17.31 2.73 -6.22
C LYS A 87 -17.82 1.95 -5.02
N LYS A 88 -18.99 1.28 -5.14
CA LYS A 88 -19.52 0.43 -4.06
C LYS A 88 -18.56 -0.70 -3.69
N LYS A 89 -17.98 -1.36 -4.70
CA LYS A 89 -16.97 -2.41 -4.47
C LYS A 89 -15.71 -1.86 -3.81
N LEU A 90 -15.29 -0.65 -4.14
CA LEU A 90 -14.16 0.01 -3.51
C LEU A 90 -14.42 0.25 -2.01
N GLU A 91 -15.59 0.80 -1.67
CA GLU A 91 -15.99 1.02 -0.28
C GLU A 91 -16.06 -0.28 0.53
N GLU A 92 -16.59 -1.35 -0.06
CA GLU A 92 -16.62 -2.68 0.56
C GLU A 92 -15.21 -3.24 0.83
N LEU A 93 -14.28 -3.08 -0.13
CA LEU A 93 -12.90 -3.51 0.03
C LEU A 93 -12.16 -2.70 1.10
N GLU A 94 -12.40 -1.39 1.18
CA GLU A 94 -11.85 -0.54 2.23
C GLU A 94 -12.33 -0.96 3.62
N GLN A 95 -13.61 -1.34 3.76
CA GLN A 95 -14.14 -1.86 5.02
C GLN A 95 -13.48 -3.19 5.41
N LYS A 96 -13.32 -4.11 4.44
CA LYS A 96 -12.63 -5.39 4.65
C LYS A 96 -11.17 -5.20 5.07
N LEU A 97 -10.47 -4.21 4.52
CA LEU A 97 -9.10 -3.86 4.94
C LEU A 97 -9.07 -3.37 6.39
N LYS A 98 -9.96 -2.44 6.76
CA LYS A 98 -10.05 -1.95 8.15
C LYS A 98 -10.29 -3.06 9.16
N GLU A 99 -11.15 -4.02 8.82
CA GLU A 99 -11.42 -5.19 9.66
C GLU A 99 -10.18 -6.09 9.80
N LYS A 100 -9.49 -6.39 8.69
CA LYS A 100 -8.25 -7.18 8.72
C LYS A 100 -7.14 -6.49 9.49
N ASP A 101 -6.99 -5.18 9.38
CA ASP A 101 -6.01 -4.41 10.14
C ASP A 101 -6.30 -4.44 11.64
N ALA A 102 -7.57 -4.37 12.04
CA ALA A 102 -7.98 -4.53 13.43
C ALA A 102 -7.64 -5.94 13.95
N LYS A 103 -7.91 -6.99 13.15
CA LYS A 103 -7.55 -8.38 13.46
C LYS A 103 -6.04 -8.60 13.55
N LEU A 104 -5.25 -7.94 12.70
CA LEU A 104 -3.79 -8.01 12.78
C LEU A 104 -3.28 -7.37 14.07
N LYS A 105 -3.79 -6.18 14.43
CA LYS A 105 -3.40 -5.50 15.68
C LYS A 105 -3.67 -6.34 16.93
N THR A 106 -4.80 -7.06 16.99
CA THR A 106 -5.10 -7.93 18.12
C THR A 106 -4.18 -9.15 18.16
N LYS A 107 -3.90 -9.75 16.99
CA LYS A 107 -2.96 -10.87 16.86
C LYS A 107 -1.53 -10.48 17.22
N ASP A 108 -1.09 -9.28 16.84
CA ASP A 108 0.23 -8.75 17.20
C ASP A 108 0.36 -8.54 18.72
N ALA A 109 -0.70 -8.06 19.38
CA ALA A 109 -0.72 -7.92 20.82
C ALA A 109 -0.69 -9.29 21.53
N GLU A 110 -1.44 -10.26 21.01
CA GLU A 110 -1.45 -11.65 21.49
C GLU A 110 -0.07 -12.30 21.34
N LEU A 111 0.59 -12.14 20.19
CA LEU A 111 1.95 -12.63 19.95
C LEU A 111 2.96 -12.01 20.90
N LYS A 112 2.95 -10.68 21.09
CA LYS A 112 3.84 -10.02 22.06
C LYS A 112 3.65 -10.55 23.49
N LYS A 113 2.41 -10.81 23.89
CA LYS A 113 2.12 -11.43 25.19
C LYS A 113 2.77 -12.81 25.29
N LYS A 114 2.58 -13.65 24.27
CA LYS A 114 3.17 -15.01 24.22
C LYS A 114 4.69 -15.00 24.19
N GLU A 115 5.30 -14.06 23.47
CA GLU A 115 6.76 -13.87 23.47
C GLU A 115 7.29 -13.50 24.86
N ASN A 116 6.59 -12.65 25.60
CA ASN A 116 6.97 -12.28 26.96
C ASN A 116 6.81 -13.47 27.93
N GLU A 117 5.70 -14.21 27.84
CA GLU A 117 5.50 -15.46 28.60
C GLU A 117 6.64 -16.47 28.34
N ASN A 118 7.05 -16.63 27.08
CA ASN A 118 8.13 -17.54 26.69
C ASN A 118 9.50 -17.06 27.21
N LYS A 119 9.78 -15.75 27.18
CA LYS A 119 10.99 -15.17 27.79
C LYS A 119 11.05 -15.44 29.30
N GLU A 120 9.93 -15.29 30.00
CA GLU A 120 9.86 -15.57 31.44
C GLU A 120 10.12 -17.06 31.73
N LEU A 121 9.49 -17.95 30.97
CA LEU A 121 9.70 -19.40 31.11
C LEU A 121 11.15 -19.81 30.82
N ASN A 122 11.78 -19.24 29.80
CA ASN A 122 13.19 -19.50 29.51
C ASN A 122 14.11 -19.01 30.62
N GLY A 123 13.79 -17.88 31.27
CA GLY A 123 14.51 -17.42 32.46
C GLY A 123 14.42 -18.42 33.61
N LYS A 124 13.22 -18.95 33.89
CA LYS A 124 13.01 -19.99 34.91
C LYS A 124 13.78 -21.28 34.57
N LEU A 125 13.73 -21.71 33.32
CA LEU A 125 14.45 -22.89 32.84
C LEU A 125 15.97 -22.73 33.02
N HIS A 126 16.51 -21.55 32.69
CA HIS A 126 17.92 -21.25 32.89
C HIS A 126 18.34 -21.38 34.37
N GLY A 127 17.53 -20.84 35.29
CA GLY A 127 17.78 -20.96 36.73
C GLY A 127 17.77 -22.41 37.22
N ILE A 128 16.85 -23.24 36.71
CA ILE A 128 16.83 -24.68 37.01
C ILE A 128 18.10 -25.37 36.50
N CYS A 129 18.54 -25.08 35.28
CA CYS A 129 19.78 -25.63 34.74
C CYS A 129 21.00 -25.24 35.60
N GLU A 130 21.07 -23.99 36.08
CA GLU A 130 22.14 -23.54 36.97
C GLU A 130 22.13 -24.31 38.30
N TYR A 131 20.95 -24.52 38.88
CA TYR A 131 20.79 -25.28 40.11
C TYR A 131 21.20 -26.76 39.94
N LEU A 132 20.78 -27.40 38.85
CA LEU A 132 21.16 -28.78 38.55
C LEU A 132 22.67 -28.95 38.33
N ASN A 133 23.34 -27.95 37.74
CA ASN A 133 24.80 -27.95 37.61
C ASN A 133 25.49 -27.94 38.99
N LYS A 134 25.03 -27.11 39.93
CA LYS A 134 25.57 -27.09 41.31
C LYS A 134 25.41 -28.44 42.00
N ILE A 135 24.26 -29.10 41.84
CA ILE A 135 24.03 -30.45 42.35
C ILE A 135 25.00 -31.44 41.69
N SER A 136 25.14 -31.39 40.36
CA SER A 136 26.04 -32.26 39.61
C SER A 136 27.49 -32.13 40.10
N ASP A 137 27.95 -30.91 40.32
CA ASP A 137 29.29 -30.64 40.84
C ASP A 137 29.47 -31.16 42.27
N GLY A 138 28.47 -30.98 43.14
CA GLY A 138 28.47 -31.58 44.48
C GLY A 138 28.56 -33.11 44.44
N VAL A 139 27.81 -33.76 43.55
CA VAL A 139 27.86 -35.22 43.36
C VAL A 139 29.23 -35.67 42.87
N LYS A 140 29.86 -34.95 41.93
CA LYS A 140 31.23 -35.22 41.46
C LYS A 140 32.23 -35.12 42.62
N SER A 141 32.15 -34.06 43.43
CA SER A 141 33.01 -33.87 44.60
C SER A 141 32.88 -35.01 45.62
N ILE A 142 31.65 -35.41 45.97
CA ILE A 142 31.39 -36.55 46.86
C ILE A 142 32.00 -37.83 46.28
N LYS A 143 31.80 -38.06 44.97
CA LYS A 143 32.37 -39.23 44.29
C LYS A 143 33.90 -39.25 44.39
N CYS A 144 34.59 -38.11 44.26
CA CYS A 144 36.04 -38.03 44.45
C CYS A 144 36.48 -38.42 45.87
N ILE A 145 35.77 -37.94 46.90
CA ILE A 145 36.08 -38.27 48.31
C ILE A 145 35.91 -39.77 48.58
N LEU A 146 34.86 -40.40 48.03
CA LEU A 146 34.62 -41.83 48.21
C LEU A 146 35.63 -42.73 47.48
N HIS A 147 36.22 -42.29 46.37
CA HIS A 147 37.22 -43.07 45.62
C HIS A 147 38.65 -42.87 46.15
N ASN A 148 38.93 -41.76 46.84
CA ASN A 148 40.22 -41.50 47.50
C ASN A 148 39.95 -40.93 48.91
N PRO A 149 39.58 -41.78 49.87
CA PRO A 149 39.20 -41.33 51.20
C PRO A 149 40.39 -40.63 51.87
N PRO A 150 40.19 -39.47 52.51
CA PRO A 150 41.27 -38.80 53.22
C PRO A 150 41.80 -39.72 54.32
N VAL A 151 43.12 -39.93 54.35
CA VAL A 151 43.79 -40.68 55.41
C VAL A 151 43.65 -39.85 56.70
N VAL A 152 42.73 -40.27 57.57
CA VAL A 152 42.60 -39.71 58.91
C VAL A 152 43.68 -40.35 59.77
N GLU A 153 44.80 -39.65 59.98
CA GLU A 153 45.75 -40.02 61.02
C GLU A 153 45.10 -39.77 62.38
N ILE A 154 44.61 -40.83 63.01
CA ILE A 154 44.18 -40.83 64.40
C ILE A 154 45.46 -40.73 65.23
N LYS A 155 45.67 -39.56 65.86
CA LYS A 155 46.72 -39.42 66.88
C LYS A 155 46.15 -40.03 68.16
N ASP A 156 46.48 -41.29 68.41
CA ASP A 156 46.36 -41.86 69.75
C ASP A 156 47.42 -41.16 70.62
N ASP A 157 46.94 -40.46 71.65
CA ASP A 157 47.79 -39.90 72.70
C ASP A 157 48.40 -41.05 73.51
N ASP A 158 49.59 -41.50 73.12
CA ASP A 158 50.59 -42.08 74.03
C ASP A 158 52.01 -41.82 73.46
N HIS A 159 52.77 -41.02 74.20
CA HIS A 159 54.21 -40.72 74.00
C HIS A 159 55.07 -42.01 74.07
N PRO A 160 56.41 -41.98 73.80
CA PRO A 160 57.22 -41.16 72.89
C PRO A 160 58.34 -41.97 72.18
N ILE A 161 58.54 -41.91 70.86
CA ILE A 161 59.86 -42.22 70.27
C ILE A 161 60.18 -41.31 69.08
N THR A 162 61.46 -41.02 68.97
CA THR A 162 62.15 -39.89 68.34
C THR A 162 62.33 -39.99 66.81
N SER A 163 62.64 -38.82 66.23
CA SER A 163 63.54 -38.60 65.07
C SER A 163 63.00 -38.73 63.62
N SER A 164 62.77 -37.54 63.05
CA SER A 164 63.38 -37.01 61.80
C SER A 164 62.75 -37.30 60.42
N ARG A 165 62.33 -36.18 59.80
CA ARG A 165 62.33 -35.80 58.36
C ARG A 165 61.44 -36.64 57.42
N ALA A 166 60.76 -36.08 56.40
CA ALA A 166 60.99 -34.87 55.64
C ALA A 166 59.69 -34.39 54.95
N VAL A 167 59.67 -33.09 54.64
CA VAL A 167 59.21 -32.45 53.39
C VAL A 167 58.11 -33.18 52.60
N ILE A 168 56.98 -32.50 52.37
CA ILE A 168 56.43 -32.24 51.03
C ILE A 168 55.40 -31.11 51.15
N ASN A 169 55.68 -30.01 50.48
CA ASN A 169 54.66 -29.15 49.91
C ASN A 169 55.03 -29.04 48.42
N PRO A 170 54.08 -29.28 47.49
CA PRO A 170 53.90 -28.23 46.50
C PRO A 170 52.43 -28.00 46.13
N ARG A 171 52.02 -26.76 46.37
CA ARG A 171 51.49 -25.76 45.41
C ARG A 171 50.16 -26.06 44.67
N PRO A 172 49.21 -25.10 44.67
CA PRO A 172 47.97 -25.20 43.89
C PRO A 172 48.22 -24.82 42.42
N SER A 173 47.86 -25.71 41.49
CA SER A 173 47.85 -25.45 40.05
C SER A 173 46.56 -24.73 39.66
N ILE A 174 46.68 -23.44 39.38
CA ILE A 174 45.71 -22.67 38.60
C ILE A 174 45.70 -23.27 37.19
N ILE A 175 44.62 -23.93 36.80
CA ILE A 175 44.37 -24.28 35.41
C ILE A 175 43.42 -23.24 34.82
N ARG A 176 44.00 -22.32 34.03
CA ARG A 176 43.30 -21.63 32.95
C ARG A 176 43.13 -22.63 31.81
N SER A 177 41.91 -22.86 31.35
CA SER A 177 41.67 -23.33 29.98
C SER A 177 40.81 -22.31 29.24
N ASN A 178 41.39 -21.76 28.18
CA ASN A 178 40.69 -21.02 27.13
C ASN A 178 40.34 -22.01 26.02
N ARG A 179 39.06 -22.17 25.71
CA ARG A 179 38.43 -22.38 24.37
C ARG A 179 36.99 -22.84 24.58
N ALA A 180 35.97 -22.39 23.86
CA ALA A 180 35.81 -21.44 22.76
C ALA A 180 34.33 -20.94 22.79
N PRO A 181 33.94 -19.92 22.03
CA PRO A 181 32.57 -19.40 22.05
C PRO A 181 31.61 -20.36 21.33
N ILE A 182 30.48 -20.65 21.95
CA ILE A 182 29.32 -21.29 21.30
C ILE A 182 28.46 -20.14 20.73
N PRO A 183 27.99 -20.18 19.47
CA PRO A 183 27.27 -19.07 18.88
C PRO A 183 25.89 -18.89 19.53
N SER A 184 25.66 -17.73 20.14
CA SER A 184 24.33 -17.29 20.56
C SER A 184 23.53 -16.85 19.34
N SER A 185 22.61 -17.71 18.91
CA SER A 185 21.49 -17.32 18.05
C SER A 185 20.52 -16.46 18.87
N THR A 186 20.64 -15.14 18.78
CA THR A 186 19.50 -14.21 18.67
C THR A 186 19.98 -12.78 18.42
N ALA A 187 19.79 -12.29 17.20
CA ALA A 187 19.63 -10.87 16.92
C ALA A 187 18.74 -10.72 15.68
N VAL A 188 17.43 -10.90 15.87
CA VAL A 188 16.42 -10.30 14.99
C VAL A 188 15.93 -9.04 15.67
N SER A 189 15.99 -7.94 14.91
CA SER A 189 15.54 -6.56 15.21
C SER A 189 16.63 -5.68 15.84
N SER A 190 17.00 -4.53 15.27
CA SER A 190 16.07 -3.51 14.79
C SER A 190 16.77 -2.42 13.94
N ARG A 191 15.99 -1.86 12.99
CA ARG A 191 15.98 -0.46 12.55
C ARG A 191 17.18 0.05 11.73
N LEU A 192 16.94 0.22 10.44
CA LEU A 192 17.33 1.44 9.74
C LEU A 192 16.05 2.24 9.45
N ASN A 193 16.00 3.44 10.01
CA ASN A 193 14.95 4.42 9.78
C ASN A 193 15.32 5.25 8.54
N SER A 194 14.32 5.41 7.67
CA SER A 194 14.03 6.60 6.86
C SER A 194 14.99 7.06 5.75
N SER A 195 14.43 7.00 4.54
CA SER A 195 14.41 8.08 3.54
C SER A 195 15.69 8.39 2.76
N ASN A 196 15.79 7.82 1.55
CA ASN A 196 16.03 8.61 0.33
C ASN A 196 15.81 7.81 -0.95
N ARG A 197 14.65 8.08 -1.58
CA ARG A 197 14.45 8.41 -3.01
C ARG A 197 15.35 7.69 -4.04
N VAL A 198 14.81 6.71 -4.76
CA VAL A 198 15.25 6.38 -6.14
C VAL A 198 14.05 6.11 -7.05
N VAL A 199 14.03 6.85 -8.13
CA VAL A 199 13.11 6.87 -9.30
C VAL A 199 13.13 5.55 -10.08
N PRO A 200 12.07 5.16 -10.81
CA PRO A 200 12.10 3.96 -11.65
C PRO A 200 12.80 4.24 -12.98
N ALA A 201 13.92 3.55 -13.24
CA ALA A 201 14.56 3.54 -14.55
C ALA A 201 13.91 2.50 -15.47
N ILE A 202 13.02 3.00 -16.33
CA ILE A 202 12.76 2.62 -17.73
C ILE A 202 13.46 1.34 -18.21
N GLY A 203 12.65 0.33 -18.51
CA GLY A 203 13.06 -0.92 -19.16
C GLY A 203 13.58 -0.68 -20.58
N ARG A 204 14.72 -1.31 -20.88
CA ARG A 204 15.33 -1.31 -22.21
C ARG A 204 14.70 -2.42 -23.04
N VAL A 205 14.11 -2.02 -24.15
CA VAL A 205 13.51 -2.85 -25.19
C VAL A 205 14.57 -3.79 -25.77
N VAL A 206 14.35 -5.11 -25.70
CA VAL A 206 15.13 -6.10 -26.45
C VAL A 206 14.35 -6.44 -27.72
N SER A 207 14.93 -6.06 -28.85
CA SER A 207 14.36 -6.21 -30.19
C SER A 207 14.18 -7.68 -30.56
N SER A 208 12.94 -8.10 -30.81
CA SER A 208 12.59 -9.37 -31.43
C SER A 208 13.04 -9.37 -32.90
N ARG A 209 14.08 -10.14 -33.24
CA ARG A 209 14.36 -10.50 -34.64
C ARG A 209 13.54 -11.73 -34.99
N GLY A 210 12.68 -11.57 -35.98
CA GLY A 210 11.82 -12.63 -36.51
C GLY A 210 12.63 -13.78 -37.10
N VAL A 211 12.23 -14.99 -36.76
CA VAL A 211 12.61 -16.21 -37.49
C VAL A 211 11.43 -16.56 -38.38
N THR A 212 11.65 -16.44 -39.69
CA THR A 212 10.76 -16.90 -40.75
C THR A 212 10.71 -18.42 -40.75
N ILE A 213 9.54 -19.01 -40.52
CA ILE A 213 9.28 -20.42 -40.81
C ILE A 213 9.09 -20.55 -42.32
N SER A 214 10.06 -21.17 -42.97
CA SER A 214 10.01 -21.54 -44.38
C SER A 214 9.08 -22.74 -44.55
N LYS A 215 8.00 -22.56 -45.32
CA LYS A 215 7.22 -23.67 -45.89
C LYS A 215 8.11 -24.38 -46.90
N ARG A 216 8.32 -25.69 -46.71
CA ARG A 216 8.77 -26.57 -47.80
C ARG A 216 7.54 -27.19 -48.46
N ASN A 217 7.64 -27.25 -49.80
CA ASN A 217 6.79 -27.96 -50.75
C ASN A 217 6.48 -29.39 -50.34
#